data_AF-A0A2E1IHF9-F1
#
_entry.id   AF-A0A2E1IHF9-F1
#
_cell.length_a   1.000
_cell.length_b   1.000
_cell.length_c   1.000
_cell.angle_alpha   90.00
_cell.angle_beta   90.00
_cell.angle_gamma   90.00
#
_symmetry.space_group_name_H-M   'P 1'
#
loop_
_entity.id
_entity.type
_entity.pdbx_description
1 polymer ?
#
loop_
_entity_poly.entity_id
_entity_poly.type
_entity_poly.pdbx_seq_one_letter_code
_entity_poly.pdbx_strand_id
1 'polypeptide(L)'
;MLIVKVIKPLVSTNRIPDFQHKHLQVVQDGSSKKVAVDAVGAKPGDWVICVGSSAAREAAGSKSYPSDLTIVGIIDHWEPDPPKTSSTSSSAPAPAVAPAPAPVSKAGSGSAAQGGSST
;
A
#
# COMPACT_ATOMS: atom_id res chain seq x y z
N MET A 1 -13.52 -13.91 -10.21
CA MET A 1 -12.41 -13.56 -11.13
C MET A 1 -11.84 -12.21 -10.71
N LEU A 2 -10.62 -11.90 -11.12
CA LEU A 2 -9.91 -10.65 -10.81
C LEU A 2 -9.50 -9.96 -12.11
N ILE A 3 -9.51 -8.63 -12.11
CA ILE A 3 -8.93 -7.82 -13.17
C ILE A 3 -7.59 -7.32 -12.67
N VAL A 4 -6.52 -7.68 -13.36
CA VAL A 4 -5.15 -7.36 -12.97
C VAL A 4 -4.37 -6.91 -14.19
N LYS A 5 -3.28 -6.17 -13.96
CA LYS A 5 -2.39 -5.72 -15.03
C LYS A 5 -1.12 -6.58 -15.07
N VAL A 6 -0.73 -7.08 -16.24
CA VAL A 6 0.53 -7.80 -16.40
C VAL A 6 1.70 -6.82 -16.29
N ILE A 7 2.63 -7.12 -15.39
CA ILE A 7 3.81 -6.27 -15.14
C ILE A 7 4.98 -6.75 -16.00
N LYS A 8 5.31 -8.05 -15.90
CA LYS A 8 6.48 -8.65 -16.55
C LYS A 8 6.41 -10.18 -16.53
N PRO A 9 7.08 -10.86 -17.46
CA PRO A 9 7.27 -12.30 -17.38
C PRO A 9 8.09 -12.70 -16.14
N LEU A 10 7.84 -13.91 -15.66
CA LEU A 10 8.58 -14.55 -14.58
C LEU A 10 9.14 -15.89 -15.03
N VAL A 11 10.43 -16.10 -14.78
CA VAL A 11 11.11 -17.37 -15.04
C VAL A 11 11.57 -17.96 -13.72
N SER A 12 11.08 -19.16 -13.41
CA SER A 12 11.65 -20.04 -12.40
C SER A 12 12.29 -21.25 -13.08
N THR A 13 13.52 -21.60 -12.73
CA THR A 13 14.26 -22.73 -13.32
C THR A 13 14.33 -23.95 -12.39
N ASN A 14 14.11 -23.76 -11.08
CA ASN A 14 14.05 -24.83 -10.09
C ASN A 14 12.59 -24.99 -9.61
N ARG A 15 11.94 -26.09 -9.99
CA ARG A 15 10.50 -26.33 -9.80
C ARG A 15 10.24 -27.79 -9.44
N ILE A 16 9.13 -28.03 -8.73
CA ILE A 16 8.58 -29.39 -8.62
C ILE A 16 8.13 -29.88 -10.00
N PRO A 17 8.22 -31.19 -10.30
CA PRO A 17 7.82 -31.73 -11.61
C PRO A 17 6.39 -31.35 -12.01
N ASP A 18 5.47 -31.36 -11.06
CA ASP A 18 4.04 -31.10 -11.29
C ASP A 18 3.72 -29.67 -11.69
N PHE A 19 4.62 -28.71 -11.41
CA PHE A 19 4.45 -27.32 -11.81
C PHE A 19 4.84 -27.07 -13.29
N GLN A 20 5.40 -28.08 -13.95
CA GLN A 20 5.69 -28.12 -15.39
C GLN A 20 6.45 -26.86 -15.89
N HIS A 21 6.43 -26.67 -17.21
CA HIS A 21 7.07 -25.53 -17.90
C HIS A 21 6.01 -24.55 -18.42
N LYS A 22 5.03 -24.19 -17.60
CA LYS A 22 4.04 -23.17 -17.99
C LYS A 22 4.61 -21.77 -17.88
N HIS A 23 4.11 -20.89 -18.74
CA HIS A 23 4.42 -19.47 -18.72
C HIS A 23 3.87 -18.84 -17.43
N LEU A 24 4.70 -18.02 -16.79
CA LEU A 24 4.35 -17.32 -15.57
C LEU A 24 4.48 -15.81 -15.80
N GLN A 25 3.51 -15.06 -15.30
CA GLN A 25 3.49 -13.61 -15.35
C GLN A 25 3.41 -13.05 -13.94
N VAL A 26 4.13 -11.96 -13.70
CA VAL A 26 3.87 -11.12 -12.51
C VAL A 26 2.73 -10.18 -12.87
N VAL A 27 1.65 -10.21 -12.08
CA VAL A 27 0.48 -9.35 -12.25
C VAL A 27 0.31 -8.42 -11.05
N GLN A 28 -0.20 -7.21 -11.31
CA GLN A 28 -0.50 -6.20 -10.30
C GLN A 28 -2.00 -6.23 -9.98
N ASP A 29 -2.32 -6.45 -8.70
CA ASP A 29 -3.66 -6.39 -8.14
C ASP A 29 -3.68 -5.29 -7.06
N GLY A 30 -4.20 -4.11 -7.42
CA GLY A 30 -4.09 -2.92 -6.58
C GLY A 30 -2.64 -2.58 -6.26
N SER A 31 -2.26 -2.60 -4.97
CA SER A 31 -0.88 -2.39 -4.51
C SER A 31 -0.03 -3.66 -4.44
N SER A 32 -0.65 -4.84 -4.55
CA SER A 32 0.02 -6.13 -4.37
C SER A 32 0.45 -6.77 -5.69
N LYS A 33 1.58 -7.49 -5.66
CA LYS A 33 2.05 -8.30 -6.80
C LYS A 33 1.70 -9.75 -6.57
N LYS A 34 1.19 -10.41 -7.61
CA LYS A 34 0.87 -11.84 -7.62
C LYS A 34 1.56 -12.52 -8.81
N VAL A 35 1.70 -13.83 -8.75
CA VAL A 35 2.18 -14.64 -9.87
C VAL A 35 0.98 -15.38 -10.44
N ALA A 36 0.79 -15.30 -11.76
CA ALA A 36 -0.27 -16.00 -12.46
C ALA A 36 0.32 -16.91 -13.54
N VAL A 37 -0.29 -18.07 -13.73
CA VAL A 37 -0.05 -18.91 -14.90
C VAL A 37 -0.68 -18.25 -16.12
N ASP A 38 0.06 -18.18 -17.23
CA ASP A 38 -0.42 -17.62 -18.48
C ASP A 38 -0.78 -18.73 -19.47
N ALA A 39 -2.08 -18.90 -19.70
CA ALA A 39 -2.61 -19.85 -20.67
C ALA A 39 -2.96 -19.20 -22.02
N VAL A 40 -2.84 -17.87 -22.13
CA VAL A 40 -3.38 -17.07 -23.25
C VAL A 40 -2.28 -16.40 -24.07
N GLY A 41 -1.13 -16.10 -23.45
CA GLY A 41 -0.02 -15.39 -24.08
C GLY A 41 -0.11 -13.86 -23.89
N ALA A 42 -0.46 -13.43 -22.68
CA ALA A 42 -0.53 -12.02 -22.32
C ALA A 42 0.86 -11.37 -22.29
N LYS A 43 0.92 -10.07 -22.56
CA LYS A 43 2.14 -9.27 -22.62
C LYS A 43 2.19 -8.25 -21.48
N PRO A 44 3.39 -7.81 -21.08
CA PRO A 44 3.54 -6.70 -20.15
C PRO A 44 2.73 -5.47 -20.61
N GLY A 45 1.89 -4.95 -19.71
CA GLY A 45 0.99 -3.84 -20.01
C GLY A 45 -0.46 -4.25 -20.21
N ASP A 46 -0.73 -5.51 -20.55
CA ASP A 46 -2.08 -6.00 -20.81
C ASP A 46 -2.91 -6.04 -19.53
N TRP A 47 -4.18 -5.67 -19.64
CA TRP A 47 -5.19 -5.95 -18.64
C TRP A 47 -5.76 -7.34 -18.90
N VAL A 48 -5.84 -8.15 -17.84
CA VAL A 48 -6.22 -9.57 -17.98
C VAL A 48 -7.24 -9.97 -16.93
N ILE A 49 -8.04 -10.97 -17.30
CA ILE A 49 -8.94 -11.67 -16.40
C ILE A 49 -8.18 -12.86 -15.82
N CYS A 50 -8.08 -12.89 -14.50
CA CYS A 50 -7.54 -14.03 -13.76
C CYS A 50 -8.64 -14.80 -13.02
N VAL A 51 -8.54 -16.12 -13.04
CA VAL A 51 -9.33 -17.04 -12.22
C VAL A 51 -8.46 -17.53 -11.09
N GLY A 52 -8.99 -17.50 -9.87
CA GLY A 52 -8.29 -17.96 -8.68
C GLY A 52 -8.85 -19.28 -8.12
N SER A 53 -8.21 -19.78 -7.06
CA SER A 53 -8.66 -20.95 -6.29
C SER A 53 -8.75 -22.23 -7.14
N SER A 54 -9.67 -23.15 -6.82
CA SER A 54 -9.79 -24.46 -7.47
C SER A 54 -10.00 -24.40 -8.98
N ALA A 55 -10.71 -23.38 -9.47
CA ALA A 55 -10.95 -23.17 -10.90
C ALA A 55 -9.68 -22.77 -11.67
N ALA A 56 -8.67 -22.20 -11.01
CA ALA A 56 -7.40 -21.84 -11.64
C ALA A 56 -6.64 -23.06 -12.18
N ARG A 57 -6.81 -24.23 -11.55
CA ARG A 57 -6.18 -25.50 -11.97
C ARG A 57 -6.75 -25.99 -13.30
N GLU A 58 -8.08 -25.98 -13.42
CA GLU A 58 -8.75 -26.31 -14.67
C GLU A 58 -8.36 -25.34 -15.78
N ALA A 59 -8.33 -24.04 -15.49
CA ALA A 59 -7.86 -23.02 -16.42
C ALA A 59 -6.38 -23.19 -16.82
N ALA A 60 -5.53 -23.71 -15.93
CA ALA A 60 -4.15 -24.05 -16.25
C ALA A 60 -4.02 -25.30 -17.13
N GLY A 61 -5.12 -26.02 -17.38
CA GLY A 61 -5.20 -27.20 -18.24
C GLY A 61 -5.17 -28.54 -17.51
N SER A 62 -5.11 -28.56 -16.16
CA SER A 62 -5.22 -29.80 -15.39
C SER A 62 -5.68 -29.56 -13.95
N LYS A 63 -6.63 -30.37 -13.48
CA LYS A 63 -7.10 -30.37 -12.08
C LYS A 63 -5.99 -30.62 -11.05
N SER A 64 -4.93 -31.35 -11.43
CA SER A 64 -3.78 -31.64 -10.56
C SER A 64 -2.71 -30.55 -10.59
N TYR A 65 -2.78 -29.59 -11.51
CA TYR A 65 -1.76 -28.57 -11.61
C TYR A 65 -1.80 -27.64 -10.38
N PRO A 66 -0.67 -27.36 -9.71
CA PRO A 66 -0.65 -26.53 -8.51
C PRO A 66 -0.69 -25.04 -8.87
N SER A 67 -1.80 -24.57 -9.47
CA SER A 67 -2.11 -23.16 -9.71
C SER A 67 -3.18 -22.67 -8.75
N ASP A 68 -2.97 -21.50 -8.18
CA ASP A 68 -3.95 -20.74 -7.42
C ASP A 68 -4.45 -19.49 -8.18
N LEU A 69 -3.79 -19.12 -9.29
CA LEU A 69 -4.12 -17.98 -10.14
C LEU A 69 -3.71 -18.23 -11.60
N THR A 70 -4.66 -18.17 -12.53
CA THR A 70 -4.43 -18.39 -13.96
C THR A 70 -5.11 -17.30 -14.80
N ILE A 71 -4.39 -16.76 -15.78
CA ILE A 71 -4.89 -15.82 -16.79
C ILE A 71 -5.74 -16.61 -17.79
N VAL A 72 -6.99 -16.17 -17.98
CA VAL A 72 -7.96 -16.81 -18.89
C VAL A 72 -8.37 -15.93 -20.06
N GLY A 73 -8.06 -14.63 -20.02
CA GLY A 73 -8.36 -13.72 -21.11
C GLY A 73 -7.64 -12.39 -20.98
N ILE A 74 -7.44 -11.74 -22.13
CA ILE A 74 -6.94 -10.36 -22.25
C ILE A 74 -8.16 -9.45 -22.45
N ILE A 75 -8.13 -8.26 -21.84
CA ILE A 75 -9.21 -7.28 -21.90
C ILE A 75 -8.80 -6.19 -22.89
N ASP A 76 -9.56 -6.04 -23.97
CA ASP A 76 -9.24 -5.09 -25.04
C ASP A 76 -9.34 -3.62 -24.59
N HIS A 77 -10.40 -3.30 -23.85
CA HIS A 77 -10.71 -1.94 -23.41
C HIS A 77 -10.96 -1.92 -21.91
N TRP A 78 -9.94 -1.54 -21.13
CA TRP A 78 -10.04 -1.35 -19.69
C TRP A 78 -9.36 -0.06 -19.24
N GLU A 79 -10.16 0.86 -18.69
CA GLU A 79 -9.67 2.07 -18.06
C GLU A 79 -9.56 1.83 -16.55
N PRO A 80 -8.35 1.93 -15.95
CA PRO A 80 -8.22 1.81 -14.51
C PRO A 80 -8.94 2.97 -13.81
N ASP A 81 -9.68 2.66 -12.75
CA ASP A 81 -10.22 3.69 -11.87
C ASP A 81 -9.10 4.60 -11.38
N PRO A 82 -9.33 5.93 -11.33
CA PRO A 82 -8.36 6.84 -10.75
C PRO A 82 -8.08 6.42 -9.30
N PRO A 83 -6.82 6.47 -8.85
CA PRO A 83 -6.48 6.13 -7.48
C PRO A 83 -7.36 6.97 -6.54
N LYS A 84 -8.15 6.31 -5.68
CA LYS A 84 -8.93 7.01 -4.66
C LYS A 84 -7.95 7.84 -3.82
N THR A 85 -7.93 9.14 -4.04
CA THR A 85 -7.31 10.09 -3.12
C THR A 85 -8.08 9.96 -1.83
N SER A 86 -7.54 9.17 -0.89
CA SER A 86 -8.01 9.21 0.49
C SER A 86 -7.89 10.67 0.92
N SER A 87 -9.01 11.35 1.02
CA SER A 87 -9.08 12.68 1.60
C SER A 87 -8.51 12.58 3.01
N THR A 88 -7.24 12.91 3.17
CA THR A 88 -6.66 13.20 4.46
C THR A 88 -7.47 14.37 4.99
N SER A 89 -8.42 14.08 5.87
CA SER A 89 -8.97 15.09 6.76
C SER A 89 -7.80 15.61 7.56
N SER A 90 -7.19 16.70 7.08
CA SER A 90 -6.34 17.56 7.89
C SER A 90 -7.22 18.09 9.01
N SER A 91 -7.27 17.35 10.13
CA SER A 91 -7.59 17.93 11.42
C SER A 91 -6.49 18.94 11.69
N ALA A 92 -6.80 20.22 11.47
CA ALA A 92 -5.99 21.34 11.89
C ALA A 92 -5.51 21.13 13.35
N PRO A 93 -4.23 21.36 13.68
CA PRO A 93 -3.84 21.36 15.08
C PRO A 93 -4.53 22.54 15.75
N ALA A 94 -5.32 22.26 16.79
CA ALA A 94 -5.93 23.26 17.64
C ALA A 94 -4.85 24.24 18.17
N PRO A 95 -5.10 25.56 18.20
CA PRO A 95 -4.12 26.50 18.73
C PRO A 95 -3.90 26.20 20.22
N ALA A 96 -2.63 26.03 20.58
CA ALA A 96 -2.18 25.80 21.94
C ALA A 96 -2.72 26.87 22.89
N VAL A 97 -3.56 26.45 23.83
CA VAL A 97 -3.96 27.27 24.98
C VAL A 97 -2.71 27.49 25.83
N ALA A 98 -2.26 28.74 25.87
CA ALA A 98 -1.20 29.20 26.76
C ALA A 98 -1.58 28.96 28.23
N PRO A 99 -0.67 28.50 29.10
CA PRO A 99 -0.93 28.48 30.53
C PRO A 99 -0.91 29.92 31.09
N ALA A 100 -1.99 30.30 31.75
CA ALA A 100 -2.14 31.55 32.47
C ALA A 100 -1.08 31.68 33.60
N PRO A 101 -0.56 32.90 33.86
CA PRO A 101 0.38 33.14 34.95
C PRO A 101 -0.32 33.12 36.33
N ALA A 102 0.36 32.52 37.31
CA ALA A 102 -0.04 32.50 38.71
C ALA A 102 -0.09 33.92 39.32
N PRO A 103 -1.05 34.23 40.21
CA PRO A 103 -1.06 35.51 40.92
C PRO A 103 -0.11 35.48 42.12
N VAL A 104 0.94 36.33 42.09
CA VAL A 104 1.69 36.74 43.29
C VAL A 104 1.11 38.07 43.78
N SER A 105 0.45 38.02 44.94
CA SER A 105 -0.04 39.19 45.67
C SER A 105 0.90 39.51 46.85
N LYS A 106 1.75 40.51 46.60
CA LYS A 106 2.35 41.56 47.43
C LYS A 106 1.95 41.65 48.93
N ALA A 107 2.95 41.67 49.82
CA ALA A 107 2.98 42.53 51.02
C ALA A 107 4.41 42.56 51.63
N GLY A 108 4.97 43.75 51.84
CA GLY A 108 6.28 43.91 52.50
C GLY A 108 6.91 45.28 52.24
N SER A 109 6.50 46.26 53.04
CA SER A 109 6.94 47.64 53.14
C SER A 109 8.46 47.88 53.08
N GLY A 110 8.87 48.96 52.40
CA GLY A 110 10.23 49.47 52.46
C GLY A 110 10.55 50.25 53.74
N SER A 111 11.85 50.46 53.99
CA SER A 111 12.37 51.75 54.43
C SER A 111 13.89 51.82 54.22
N ALA A 112 14.39 53.04 54.14
CA ALA A 112 15.63 53.52 53.57
C ALA A 112 16.93 53.05 54.26
N ALA A 113 17.99 52.92 53.45
CA ALA A 113 19.37 53.07 53.89
C ALA A 113 20.01 54.24 53.12
N GLN A 114 20.28 55.32 53.85
CA GLN A 114 21.03 56.49 53.40
C GLN A 114 22.02 56.85 54.52
N GLY A 115 23.29 57.01 54.17
CA GLY A 115 24.40 57.38 55.07
C GLY A 115 25.61 56.49 54.76
N GLY A 116 26.72 56.95 54.18
CA GLY A 116 27.31 58.28 54.24
C GLY A 116 28.48 58.26 55.23
N SER A 117 29.69 58.17 54.67
CA SER A 117 31.03 58.39 55.25
C SER A 117 31.16 59.04 56.63
N SER A 118 32.13 58.56 57.43
CA SER A 118 33.33 59.28 57.90
C SER A 118 33.74 58.85 59.31
N THR A 119 35.06 58.64 59.48
CA THR A 119 35.87 58.51 60.71
C THR A 119 35.63 57.32 61.63
#